data_AF-A0A7S1WUU3-F1
#
_entry.id   AF-A0A7S1WUU3-F1
#
_cell.length_a   1.000
_cell.length_b   1.000
_cell.length_c   1.000
_cell.angle_alpha   90.00
_cell.angle_beta   90.00
_cell.angle_gamma   90.00
#
_symmetry.space_group_name_H-M   'P 1'
#
loop_
_entity.id
_entity.type
_entity.pdbx_description
1 polymer ?
#
loop_
_entity_poly.entity_id
_entity_poly.type
_entity_poly.pdbx_seq_one_letter_code
_entity_poly.pdbx_strand_id
1 'polypeptide(L)'
;DPSKVKEFLKEAKLPDPRPLIYVCDLHNFVDELTEYLYKNSLMKYIEVYVLKVNPTNCPTVIGTLVDLDCSEDFIKGLLQNVRAACPIEPLVAEMEKRNRLRVLTSWLEQRVAEGNQDPALHNALAKICIDTNKDPENFLKTNAFYDSATVGKYCEERDPHLAYTAYK
;
A
#
# COMPACT_ATOMS: atom_id res chain seq x y z
N ASP A 1 -17.44 -1.55 -25.78
CA ASP A 1 -15.98 -1.67 -25.64
C ASP A 1 -15.54 -0.78 -24.49
N PRO A 2 -15.26 -1.36 -23.31
CA PRO A 2 -14.89 -0.61 -22.11
C PRO A 2 -13.73 0.35 -22.31
N SER A 3 -12.74 -0.03 -23.12
CA SER A 3 -11.57 0.79 -23.38
C SER A 3 -11.93 2.05 -24.17
N LYS A 4 -12.81 1.93 -25.17
CA LYS A 4 -13.31 3.09 -25.93
C LYS A 4 -14.17 4.03 -25.08
N VAL A 5 -15.00 3.48 -24.18
CA VAL A 5 -15.84 4.28 -23.27
C VAL A 5 -14.97 5.04 -22.27
N LYS A 6 -13.94 4.40 -21.71
CA LYS A 6 -12.96 5.05 -20.83
C LYS A 6 -12.25 6.20 -21.55
N GLU A 7 -11.70 5.98 -22.75
CA GLU A 7 -11.01 7.05 -23.50
C GLU A 7 -11.95 8.21 -23.84
N PHE A 8 -13.18 7.91 -24.28
CA PHE A 8 -14.19 8.94 -24.51
C PHE A 8 -14.48 9.78 -23.25
N LEU A 9 -14.60 9.15 -22.08
CA LEU A 9 -14.84 9.85 -20.81
C LEU A 9 -13.64 10.69 -20.36
N LYS A 10 -12.40 10.23 -20.64
CA LYS A 10 -11.17 11.00 -20.40
C LYS A 10 -11.10 12.23 -21.30
N GLU A 11 -11.47 12.09 -22.58
CA GLU A 11 -11.51 13.20 -23.55
C GLU A 11 -12.62 14.21 -23.23
N ALA A 12 -13.78 13.72 -22.79
CA ALA A 12 -14.93 14.56 -22.45
C ALA A 12 -14.68 15.49 -21.25
N LYS A 13 -13.66 15.20 -20.41
CA LYS A 13 -13.26 16.00 -19.23
C LYS A 13 -14.46 16.47 -18.41
N LEU A 14 -15.35 15.52 -18.10
CA LEU A 14 -16.59 15.83 -17.40
C LEU A 14 -16.30 16.53 -16.05
N PRO A 15 -17.10 17.53 -15.65
CA PRO A 15 -16.96 18.20 -14.35
C PRO A 15 -17.06 17.24 -13.16
N ASP A 16 -17.82 16.15 -13.31
CA ASP A 16 -17.89 15.05 -12.35
C ASP A 16 -17.27 13.77 -12.95
N PRO A 17 -16.10 13.32 -12.45
CA PRO A 17 -15.42 12.13 -12.95
C PRO A 17 -16.03 10.81 -12.44
N ARG A 18 -17.11 10.82 -11.66
CA ARG A 18 -17.77 9.58 -11.17
C ARG A 18 -18.08 8.54 -12.27
N PRO A 19 -18.63 8.91 -13.44
CA PRO A 19 -18.87 7.93 -14.51
C PRO A 19 -17.58 7.23 -14.96
N LEU A 20 -16.47 7.98 -15.06
CA LEU A 20 -15.16 7.42 -15.37
C LEU A 20 -14.68 6.48 -14.27
N ILE A 21 -14.82 6.89 -13.00
CA ILE A 21 -14.46 6.05 -11.83
C ILE A 21 -15.17 4.70 -11.88
N TYR A 22 -16.50 4.68 -12.11
CA TYR A 22 -17.27 3.44 -12.16
C TYR A 22 -16.88 2.54 -13.33
N VAL A 23 -16.63 3.11 -14.52
CA VAL A 23 -16.17 2.33 -15.68
C VAL A 23 -14.79 1.74 -15.42
N CYS A 24 -13.88 2.51 -14.83
CA CYS A 24 -12.54 2.01 -14.53
C CYS A 24 -12.54 0.95 -13.43
N ASP A 25 -13.32 1.12 -12.36
CA ASP A 25 -13.45 0.13 -11.28
C ASP A 25 -14.03 -1.20 -11.81
N LEU A 26 -15.13 -1.12 -12.58
CA LEU A 26 -15.79 -2.30 -13.13
C LEU A 26 -14.90 -3.14 -14.06
N HIS A 27 -13.95 -2.48 -14.74
CA HIS A 27 -13.09 -3.09 -15.74
C HIS A 27 -11.61 -3.17 -15.33
N ASN A 28 -11.30 -2.97 -14.06
CA ASN A 28 -9.93 -3.02 -13.50
C ASN A 28 -8.93 -2.06 -14.16
N PHE A 29 -9.37 -0.90 -14.66
CA PHE A 29 -8.51 0.17 -15.17
C PHE A 29 -8.07 1.14 -14.05
N VAL A 30 -7.70 0.61 -12.89
CA VAL A 30 -7.44 1.40 -11.68
C VAL A 30 -6.20 2.28 -11.80
N ASP A 31 -5.12 1.76 -12.39
CA ASP A 31 -3.88 2.52 -12.58
C ASP A 31 -4.14 3.73 -13.50
N GLU A 32 -4.78 3.50 -14.64
CA GLU A 32 -5.12 4.55 -15.61
C GLU A 32 -6.08 5.60 -15.04
N LEU A 33 -7.05 5.17 -14.22
CA LEU A 33 -7.93 6.08 -13.49
C LEU A 33 -7.12 6.97 -12.55
N THR A 34 -6.23 6.36 -11.76
CA THR A 34 -5.40 7.07 -10.78
C THR A 34 -4.49 8.07 -11.48
N GLU A 35 -3.84 7.67 -12.57
CA GLU A 35 -3.04 8.56 -13.41
C GLU A 35 -3.84 9.74 -13.95
N TYR A 36 -5.03 9.48 -14.50
CA TYR A 36 -5.88 10.53 -15.04
C TYR A 36 -6.30 11.52 -13.96
N LEU A 37 -6.76 11.03 -12.81
CA LEU A 37 -7.19 11.89 -11.71
C LEU A 37 -6.01 12.70 -11.15
N TYR A 38 -4.84 12.08 -10.99
CA TYR A 38 -3.63 12.75 -10.50
C TYR A 38 -3.16 13.85 -11.47
N LYS A 39 -3.02 13.53 -12.76
CA LYS A 39 -2.56 14.48 -13.82
C LYS A 39 -3.50 15.68 -14.01
N ASN A 40 -4.78 15.53 -13.67
CA ASN A 40 -5.77 16.61 -13.72
C ASN A 40 -6.00 17.29 -12.36
N SER A 41 -5.15 17.05 -11.36
CA SER A 41 -5.26 17.64 -10.01
C SER A 41 -6.57 17.31 -9.29
N LEU A 42 -7.17 16.14 -9.59
CA LEU A 42 -8.43 15.65 -9.05
C LEU A 42 -8.23 14.75 -7.82
N MET A 43 -7.30 15.12 -6.92
CA MET A 43 -6.88 14.33 -5.75
C MET A 43 -8.06 13.94 -4.83
N LYS A 44 -9.03 14.84 -4.65
CA LYS A 44 -10.24 14.56 -3.86
C LYS A 44 -11.03 13.36 -4.37
N TYR A 45 -10.99 13.09 -5.68
CA TYR A 45 -11.72 11.98 -6.27
C TYR A 45 -10.98 10.66 -6.15
N ILE A 46 -9.64 10.70 -6.07
CA ILE A 46 -8.83 9.53 -5.71
C ILE A 46 -9.20 9.07 -4.30
N GLU A 47 -9.29 10.03 -3.37
CA GLU A 47 -9.72 9.76 -2.00
C GLU A 47 -11.16 9.22 -1.92
N VAL A 48 -12.11 9.85 -2.62
CA VAL A 48 -13.50 9.34 -2.68
C VAL A 48 -13.55 7.93 -3.26
N TYR A 49 -12.73 7.62 -4.28
CA TYR A 49 -12.69 6.29 -4.87
C TYR A 49 -12.26 5.23 -3.85
N VAL A 50 -11.11 5.41 -3.19
CA VAL A 50 -10.62 4.41 -2.22
C VAL A 50 -11.43 4.37 -0.93
N LEU A 51 -12.15 5.43 -0.55
CA LEU A 51 -12.96 5.44 0.68
C LEU A 51 -14.41 4.99 0.48
N LYS A 52 -15.03 5.35 -0.65
CA LYS A 52 -16.49 5.21 -0.85
C LYS A 52 -16.85 4.21 -1.93
N VAL A 53 -15.99 3.99 -2.92
CA VAL A 53 -16.29 3.11 -4.05
C VAL A 53 -15.67 1.75 -3.81
N ASN A 54 -14.34 1.67 -3.70
CA ASN A 54 -13.66 0.40 -3.57
C ASN A 54 -12.35 0.51 -2.77
N PRO A 55 -12.40 0.29 -1.44
CA PRO A 55 -11.21 0.28 -0.58
C PRO A 55 -10.22 -0.84 -0.87
N THR A 56 -10.67 -1.93 -1.50
CA THR A 56 -9.79 -3.07 -1.82
C THR A 56 -8.77 -2.72 -2.90
N ASN A 57 -9.05 -1.70 -3.71
CA ASN A 57 -8.16 -1.15 -4.74
C ASN A 57 -7.16 -0.10 -4.20
N CYS A 58 -7.22 0.22 -2.90
CA CYS A 58 -6.29 1.17 -2.27
C CYS A 58 -4.80 0.82 -2.49
N PRO A 59 -4.35 -0.46 -2.41
CA PRO A 59 -2.97 -0.87 -2.71
C PRO A 59 -2.50 -0.45 -4.11
N THR A 60 -3.32 -0.74 -5.12
CA THR A 60 -3.04 -0.42 -6.53
C THR A 60 -2.98 1.09 -6.76
N VAL A 61 -3.93 1.83 -6.17
CA VAL A 61 -3.96 3.30 -6.22
C VAL A 61 -2.69 3.88 -5.58
N ILE A 62 -2.30 3.40 -4.39
CA ILE A 62 -1.08 3.87 -3.72
C ILE A 62 0.16 3.54 -4.54
N GLY A 63 0.26 2.33 -5.10
CA GLY A 63 1.35 1.95 -5.99
C GLY A 63 1.50 2.91 -7.16
N THR A 64 0.39 3.19 -7.85
CA THR A 64 0.37 4.17 -8.96
C THR A 64 0.74 5.58 -8.50
N LEU A 65 0.24 6.04 -7.35
CA LEU A 65 0.59 7.36 -6.82
C LEU A 65 2.07 7.48 -6.49
N VAL A 66 2.69 6.41 -5.98
CA VAL A 66 4.13 6.36 -5.74
C VAL A 66 4.90 6.43 -7.06
N ASP A 67 4.44 5.75 -8.11
CA ASP A 67 5.06 5.81 -9.44
C ASP A 67 4.95 7.21 -10.09
N LEU A 68 3.96 8.00 -9.68
CA LEU A 68 3.74 9.37 -10.14
C LEU A 68 4.43 10.43 -9.26
N ASP A 69 5.34 10.02 -8.37
CA ASP A 69 6.03 10.90 -7.42
C ASP A 69 5.07 11.73 -6.54
N CYS A 70 3.92 11.15 -6.17
CA CYS A 70 2.99 11.78 -5.24
C CYS A 70 3.64 12.03 -3.87
N SER A 71 3.22 13.09 -3.18
CA SER A 71 3.76 13.44 -1.87
C SER A 71 3.44 12.35 -0.84
N GLU A 72 4.45 11.99 -0.04
CA GLU A 72 4.27 11.00 1.04
C GLU A 72 3.18 11.42 2.04
N ASP A 73 3.00 12.72 2.27
CA ASP A 73 1.96 13.23 3.18
C ASP A 73 0.56 12.91 2.67
N PHE A 74 0.34 13.00 1.36
CA PHE A 74 -0.93 12.62 0.76
C PHE A 74 -1.16 11.11 0.87
N ILE A 75 -0.14 10.29 0.58
CA ILE A 75 -0.22 8.83 0.69
C ILE A 75 -0.52 8.41 2.14
N LYS A 76 0.19 9.00 3.11
CA LYS A 76 -0.03 8.75 4.53
C LYS A 76 -1.44 9.19 4.94
N GLY A 77 -1.91 10.36 4.51
CA GLY A 77 -3.27 10.83 4.75
C GLY A 77 -4.33 9.88 4.20
N LEU A 78 -4.14 9.40 2.97
CA LEU A 78 -5.03 8.44 2.33
C LEU A 78 -5.14 7.13 3.12
N LEU A 79 -3.99 6.57 3.53
CA LEU A 79 -3.92 5.36 4.36
C LEU A 79 -4.59 5.54 5.72
N GLN A 80 -4.43 6.71 6.33
CA GLN A 80 -5.06 7.07 7.61
C GLN A 80 -6.57 7.21 7.52
N ASN A 81 -7.10 7.55 6.34
CA ASN A 81 -8.53 7.64 6.09
C ASN A 81 -9.14 6.26 5.78
N VAL A 82 -8.43 5.42 5.01
CA VAL A 82 -8.91 4.07 4.64
C VAL A 82 -8.80 3.10 5.83
N ARG A 83 -7.77 3.23 6.66
CA ARG A 83 -7.50 2.38 7.84
C ARG A 83 -7.69 0.89 7.56
N ALA A 84 -8.58 0.23 8.30
CA ALA A 84 -8.84 -1.20 8.28
C ALA A 84 -9.42 -1.72 6.97
N ALA A 85 -9.95 -0.84 6.11
CA ALA A 85 -10.51 -1.24 4.82
C ALA A 85 -9.44 -1.49 3.75
N CYS A 86 -8.18 -1.08 3.99
CA CYS A 86 -7.08 -1.31 3.06
C CYS A 86 -6.48 -2.71 3.29
N PRO A 87 -6.42 -3.57 2.26
CA PRO A 87 -5.74 -4.86 2.33
C PRO A 87 -4.24 -4.71 2.61
N ILE A 88 -3.76 -5.30 3.71
CA ILE A 88 -2.37 -5.16 4.17
C ILE A 88 -1.40 -5.86 3.22
N GLU A 89 -1.60 -7.14 2.95
CA GLU A 89 -0.67 -7.94 2.14
C GLU A 89 -0.45 -7.37 0.73
N PRO A 90 -1.50 -7.02 -0.05
CA PRO A 90 -1.30 -6.38 -1.34
C PRO A 90 -0.63 -5.01 -1.25
N LEU A 91 -0.94 -4.21 -0.22
CA LEU A 91 -0.30 -2.91 0.00
C LEU A 91 1.21 -3.06 0.27
N VAL A 92 1.57 -3.99 1.14
CA VAL A 92 2.97 -4.31 1.45
C VAL A 92 3.69 -4.75 0.18
N ALA A 93 3.08 -5.62 -0.63
CA ALA A 93 3.67 -6.08 -1.88
C ALA A 93 3.89 -4.93 -2.89
N GLU A 94 2.93 -4.04 -3.07
CA GLU A 94 3.06 -2.89 -3.97
C GLU A 94 4.15 -1.91 -3.51
N MET A 95 4.28 -1.69 -2.20
CA MET A 95 5.31 -0.79 -1.64
C MET A 95 6.70 -1.44 -1.60
N GLU A 96 6.78 -2.75 -1.43
CA GLU A 96 8.03 -3.51 -1.46
C GLU A 96 8.65 -3.52 -2.85
N LYS A 97 7.85 -3.76 -3.90
CA LYS A 97 8.29 -3.69 -5.31
C LYS A 97 8.94 -2.34 -5.66
N ARG A 98 8.51 -1.26 -5.00
CA ARG A 98 8.98 0.11 -5.22
C ARG A 98 10.07 0.55 -4.24
N ASN A 99 10.49 -0.32 -3.33
CA ASN A 99 11.43 -0.01 -2.26
C ASN A 99 10.99 1.20 -1.40
N ARG A 100 9.68 1.29 -1.12
CA ARG A 100 9.03 2.37 -0.35
C ARG A 100 8.32 1.89 0.92
N LEU A 101 8.59 0.67 1.39
CA LEU A 101 7.98 0.10 2.61
C LEU A 101 8.01 1.03 3.82
N ARG A 102 9.10 1.81 4.00
CA ARG A 102 9.24 2.75 5.11
C ARG A 102 8.12 3.80 5.21
N VAL A 103 7.46 4.14 4.10
CA VAL A 103 6.31 5.06 4.08
C VAL A 103 5.14 4.50 4.91
N LEU A 104 5.00 3.17 4.97
CA LEU A 104 3.92 2.48 5.68
C LEU A 104 4.15 2.38 7.20
N THR A 105 5.36 2.68 7.71
CA THR A 105 5.76 2.40 9.11
C THR A 105 4.72 2.85 10.13
N SER A 106 4.33 4.13 10.08
CA SER A 106 3.38 4.71 11.04
C SER A 106 1.99 4.08 10.95
N TRP A 107 1.56 3.72 9.74
CA TRP A 107 0.27 3.05 9.54
C TRP A 107 0.30 1.61 10.06
N LEU A 108 1.36 0.85 9.78
CA LEU A 108 1.52 -0.52 10.28
C LEU A 108 1.63 -0.56 11.82
N GLU A 109 2.40 0.33 12.43
CA GLU A 109 2.53 0.44 13.90
C GLU A 109 1.17 0.70 14.57
N GLN A 110 0.33 1.56 13.99
CA GLN A 110 -1.03 1.79 14.50
C GLN A 110 -1.90 0.54 14.40
N ARG A 111 -1.80 -0.22 13.30
CA ARG A 111 -2.55 -1.47 13.13
C ARG A 111 -2.10 -2.54 14.14
N VAL A 112 -0.81 -2.60 14.50
CA VAL A 112 -0.35 -3.42 15.65
C VAL A 112 -0.96 -2.94 16.96
N ALA A 113 -0.98 -1.63 17.20
CA ALA A 113 -1.53 -1.05 18.43
C ALA A 113 -3.04 -1.31 18.58
N GLU A 114 -3.76 -1.48 17.47
CA GLU A 114 -5.15 -1.93 17.43
C GLU A 114 -5.32 -3.43 17.72
N GLY A 115 -4.22 -4.18 17.91
CA GLY A 115 -4.23 -5.61 18.21
C GLY A 115 -4.30 -6.51 16.97
N ASN A 116 -4.02 -5.99 15.77
CA ASN A 116 -3.97 -6.80 14.56
C ASN A 116 -2.75 -7.75 14.59
N GLN A 117 -3.00 -9.04 14.36
CA GLN A 117 -2.01 -10.12 14.39
C GLN A 117 -1.69 -10.68 12.99
N ASP A 118 -2.10 -9.98 11.93
CA ASP A 118 -1.86 -10.39 10.54
C ASP A 118 -0.35 -10.58 10.26
N PRO A 119 0.09 -11.78 9.83
CA PRO A 119 1.50 -12.02 9.54
C PRO A 119 2.07 -11.09 8.48
N ALA A 120 1.31 -10.69 7.46
CA ALA A 120 1.80 -9.78 6.42
C ALA A 120 2.16 -8.40 6.99
N LEU A 121 1.40 -7.94 8.00
CA LEU A 121 1.68 -6.71 8.73
C LEU A 121 3.00 -6.81 9.50
N HIS A 122 3.15 -7.87 10.28
CA HIS A 122 4.32 -8.07 11.13
C HIS A 122 5.58 -8.36 10.32
N ASN A 123 5.46 -9.08 9.21
CA ASN A 123 6.53 -9.28 8.23
C ASN A 123 7.01 -7.94 7.68
N ALA A 124 6.09 -7.05 7.27
CA ALA A 124 6.45 -5.75 6.74
C ALA A 124 7.18 -4.89 7.78
N LEU A 125 6.72 -4.88 9.03
CA LEU A 125 7.42 -4.18 10.11
C LEU A 125 8.79 -4.78 10.41
N ALA A 126 8.92 -6.11 10.41
CA ALA A 126 10.21 -6.77 10.58
C ALA A 126 11.21 -6.32 9.50
N LYS A 127 10.80 -6.38 8.22
CA LYS A 127 11.61 -5.92 7.08
C LYS A 127 12.03 -4.46 7.25
N ILE A 128 11.12 -3.57 7.64
CA ILE A 128 11.41 -2.16 7.90
C ILE A 128 12.42 -2.00 9.07
N CYS A 129 12.23 -2.72 10.18
CA CYS A 129 13.14 -2.70 11.32
C CYS A 129 14.56 -3.15 10.94
N ILE A 130 14.67 -4.19 10.12
CA ILE A 130 15.94 -4.70 9.60
C ILE A 130 16.59 -3.66 8.68
N ASP A 131 15.86 -3.13 7.70
CA ASP A 131 16.41 -2.15 6.74
C ASP A 131 16.78 -0.81 7.38
N THR A 132 16.16 -0.45 8.50
CA THR A 132 16.44 0.78 9.26
C THR A 132 17.40 0.57 10.42
N ASN A 133 17.81 -0.68 10.69
CA ASN A 133 18.59 -1.09 11.86
C ASN A 133 17.99 -0.58 13.19
N LYS A 134 16.66 -0.57 13.30
CA LYS A 134 15.91 -0.12 14.48
C LYS A 134 15.59 -1.31 15.37
N ASP A 135 16.59 -1.71 16.17
CA ASP A 135 16.51 -2.81 17.16
C ASP A 135 15.85 -4.10 16.62
N PRO A 136 16.31 -4.62 15.45
CA PRO A 136 15.65 -5.74 14.78
C PRO A 136 15.69 -7.03 15.61
N GLU A 137 16.76 -7.26 16.38
CA GLU A 137 16.90 -8.46 17.21
C GLU A 137 15.81 -8.54 18.29
N ASN A 138 15.50 -7.43 18.94
CA ASN A 138 14.43 -7.35 19.92
C ASN A 138 13.05 -7.53 19.27
N PHE A 139 12.82 -6.93 18.10
CA PHE A 139 11.58 -7.13 17.35
C PHE A 139 11.37 -8.61 17.03
N LEU A 140 12.40 -9.29 16.50
CA LEU A 140 12.34 -10.71 16.14
C LEU A 140 12.13 -11.63 17.35
N LYS A 141 12.65 -11.27 18.52
CA LYS A 141 12.49 -12.06 19.76
C LYS A 141 11.15 -11.85 20.46
N THR A 142 10.57 -10.66 20.36
CA THR A 142 9.37 -10.27 21.11
C THR A 142 8.08 -10.41 20.30
N ASN A 143 8.16 -10.33 18.98
CA ASN A 143 7.01 -10.42 18.11
C ASN A 143 6.75 -11.89 17.73
N ALA A 144 5.57 -12.41 18.08
CA ALA A 144 5.20 -13.80 17.80
C ALA A 144 4.34 -13.98 16.53
N PHE A 145 4.07 -12.90 15.79
CA PHE A 145 3.06 -12.88 14.74
C PHE A 145 3.64 -12.79 13.31
N TYR A 146 4.95 -12.51 13.16
CA TYR A 146 5.59 -12.58 11.86
C TYR A 146 5.82 -14.05 11.44
N ASP A 147 5.87 -14.29 10.13
CA ASP A 147 6.25 -15.57 9.57
C ASP A 147 7.78 -15.68 9.51
N SER A 148 8.32 -16.57 10.35
CA SER A 148 9.74 -16.90 10.44
C SER A 148 10.35 -17.28 9.09
N ALA A 149 9.63 -18.01 8.23
CA ALA A 149 10.15 -18.43 6.95
C ALA A 149 10.40 -17.24 6.01
N THR A 150 9.41 -16.34 5.91
CA THR A 150 9.48 -15.14 5.07
C THR A 150 10.52 -14.14 5.59
N VAL A 151 10.50 -13.84 6.89
CA VAL A 151 11.42 -12.85 7.47
C VAL A 151 12.84 -13.40 7.55
N GLY A 152 13.01 -14.67 7.93
CA GLY A 152 14.32 -15.33 7.94
C GLY A 152 14.99 -15.28 6.57
N LYS A 153 14.24 -15.60 5.50
CA LYS A 153 14.75 -15.53 4.13
C LYS A 153 15.17 -14.11 3.74
N TYR A 154 14.42 -13.10 4.20
CA TYR A 154 14.77 -11.70 3.97
C TYR A 154 16.07 -11.29 4.69
N CYS A 155 16.31 -11.85 5.88
CA CYS A 155 17.53 -11.65 6.64
C CYS A 155 18.75 -12.37 6.05
N GLU A 156 18.60 -13.53 5.39
CA GLU A 156 19.73 -14.30 4.84
C GLU A 156 20.64 -13.46 3.92
N GLU A 157 20.04 -12.56 3.14
CA GLU A 157 20.75 -11.67 2.21
C GLU A 157 21.39 -10.45 2.90
N ARG A 158 21.04 -10.16 4.15
CA ARG A 158 21.39 -8.92 4.86
C ARG A 158 22.27 -9.17 6.09
N ASP A 159 21.84 -10.08 6.97
CA ASP A 159 22.50 -10.40 8.23
C ASP A 159 22.21 -11.86 8.65
N PRO A 160 23.22 -12.76 8.57
CA PRO A 160 23.07 -14.15 8.98
C PRO A 160 22.68 -14.35 10.46
N HIS A 161 23.03 -13.43 11.35
CA HIS A 161 22.69 -13.51 12.77
C HIS A 161 21.20 -13.19 13.00
N LEU A 162 20.68 -12.17 12.29
CA LEU A 162 19.25 -11.88 12.30
C LEU A 162 18.44 -12.99 11.64
N ALA A 163 18.97 -13.64 10.60
CA ALA A 163 18.33 -14.80 9.97
C ALA A 163 18.16 -15.95 10.97
N TYR A 164 19.23 -16.32 11.69
CA TYR A 164 19.16 -17.32 12.74
C TYR A 164 18.13 -16.96 13.82
N THR A 165 18.03 -15.69 14.19
CA THR A 165 17.08 -15.22 15.21
C THR A 165 15.63 -15.29 14.70
N ALA A 166 15.38 -14.96 13.43
CA ALA A 166 14.06 -15.00 12.82
C ALA A 166 13.52 -16.43 12.60
N TYR A 167 14.40 -17.40 12.31
CA TYR A 167 14.03 -18.80 12.10
C TYR A 167 13.75 -19.59 13.39
N LYS A 168 14.17 -19.06 14.53
CA LYS A 168 14.08 -19.72 15.83
C LYS A 168 12.68 -19.61 16.43
#